data_AF-A0A847A583-F1
#
_entry.id   AF-A0A847A583-F1
#
_cell.length_a   1.000
_cell.length_b   1.000
_cell.length_c   1.000
_cell.angle_alpha   90.00
_cell.angle_beta   90.00
_cell.angle_gamma   90.00
#
_symmetry.space_group_name_H-M   'P 1'
#
loop_
_entity.id
_entity.type
_entity.pdbx_description
1 polymer ?
#
loop_
_entity_poly.entity_id
_entity_poly.type
_entity_poly.pdbx_seq_one_letter_code
_entity_poly.pdbx_strand_id
1 'polypeptide(L)' 'MIITKATLSQAAADLRSAEAQLSQITSELQERGVWTGADADRFQREWNDLVRARLHQAAGLLDATAVITLL' A
#
# COMPACT_ATOMS: atom_id res chain seq x y z
N MET A 1 1.45 -16.31 -20.40
CA MET A 1 1.76 -16.16 -18.96
C MET A 1 0.51 -16.51 -18.19
N ILE A 2 0.50 -17.61 -17.44
CA ILE A 2 -0.66 -18.00 -16.61
C ILE A 2 -0.52 -17.21 -15.32
N ILE A 3 -1.37 -16.20 -15.14
CA ILE A 3 -1.51 -15.52 -13.86
C ILE A 3 -2.44 -16.41 -13.01
N THR A 4 -1.92 -16.95 -11.92
CA THR A 4 -2.68 -17.83 -11.02
C THR A 4 -3.24 -17.01 -9.85
N LYS A 5 -4.30 -17.51 -9.21
CA LYS A 5 -4.87 -16.91 -7.99
C LYS A 5 -3.78 -16.58 -6.95
N ALA A 6 -2.84 -17.50 -6.78
CA ALA A 6 -1.72 -17.35 -5.87
C ALA A 6 -0.83 -16.14 -6.23
N THR A 7 -0.58 -15.89 -7.53
CA THR A 7 0.22 -14.73 -7.96
C THR A 7 -0.50 -13.41 -7.72
N LEU A 8 -1.83 -13.37 -7.90
CA LEU A 8 -2.63 -12.15 -7.65
C LEU A 8 -2.75 -11.84 -6.16
N SER A 9 -3.03 -12.85 -5.32
CA SER A 9 -3.08 -12.67 -3.88
C SER A 9 -1.71 -12.34 -3.29
N GLN A 10 -0.62 -12.88 -3.85
CA GLN A 10 0.74 -12.50 -3.45
C GLN A 10 1.03 -11.04 -3.79
N ALA A 11 0.68 -10.58 -5.00
CA ALA A 11 0.84 -9.19 -5.37
C ALA A 11 0.04 -8.24 -4.45
N ALA A 12 -1.18 -8.61 -4.07
CA ALA A 12 -1.97 -7.85 -3.09
C ALA A 12 -1.31 -7.82 -1.70
N ALA A 13 -0.70 -8.91 -1.25
CA ALA A 13 0.06 -8.96 -0.01
C ALA A 13 1.34 -8.09 -0.07
N ASP A 14 2.06 -8.14 -1.18
CA ASP A 14 3.28 -7.35 -1.40
C ASP A 14 2.97 -5.85 -1.37
N LEU A 15 1.85 -5.42 -1.97
CA LEU A 15 1.41 -4.02 -1.93
C LEU A 15 1.11 -3.54 -0.50
N ARG A 16 0.43 -4.37 0.31
CA ARG A 16 0.15 -4.05 1.73
C ARG A 16 1.45 -4.00 2.55
N SER A 17 2.38 -4.91 2.29
CA SER A 17 3.68 -4.95 2.95
C SER A 17 4.52 -3.71 2.64
N ALA A 18 4.57 -3.30 1.36
CA ALA A 18 5.27 -2.10 0.94
C ALA A 18 4.68 -0.82 1.59
N GLU A 19 3.35 -0.74 1.68
CA GLU A 19 2.67 0.37 2.37
C GLU A 19 3.05 0.44 3.85
N ALA A 20 3.04 -0.70 4.55
CA ALA A 20 3.41 -0.78 5.96
C ALA A 20 4.87 -0.37 6.21
N GLN A 21 5.80 -0.84 5.37
CA GLN A 21 7.22 -0.49 5.48
C GLN A 21 7.45 1.01 5.25
N LEU A 22 6.80 1.58 4.24
CA LEU A 22 6.90 3.02 3.96
C LEU A 22 6.32 3.82 5.12
N SER A 23 5.16 3.43 5.66
CA SER A 23 4.55 4.08 6.83
C SER A 23 5.48 4.03 8.05
N GLN A 24 6.19 2.93 8.27
CA GLN A 24 7.14 2.79 9.37
C GLN A 24 8.34 3.73 9.20
N ILE A 25 8.98 3.73 8.01
CA ILE A 25 10.13 4.59 7.71
C ILE A 25 9.74 6.06 7.90
N THR A 26 8.56 6.46 7.43
CA THR A 26 8.05 7.81 7.61
C THR A 26 7.88 8.20 9.07
N SER A 27 7.40 7.28 9.92
CA SER A 27 7.27 7.49 11.36
C SER A 27 8.64 7.67 12.02
N GLU A 28 9.60 6.81 11.71
CA GLU A 28 10.95 6.87 12.27
C GLU A 28 11.68 8.18 11.90
N LEU A 29 11.48 8.68 10.68
CA LEU A 29 12.04 9.95 10.24
C LEU A 29 11.42 11.15 10.97
N GLN A 30 10.12 11.10 11.26
CA GLN A 30 9.43 12.11 12.08
C GLN A 30 9.91 12.10 13.54
N GLU A 31 10.00 10.92 14.16
CA GLU A 31 10.47 10.77 15.53
C GLU A 31 11.89 11.29 15.73
N ARG A 32 12.76 11.12 14.72
CA ARG A 32 14.13 11.63 14.72
C ARG A 32 14.23 13.13 14.43
N GLY A 33 13.11 13.81 14.16
CA GLY A 33 13.07 15.22 13.80
C GLY A 33 13.66 15.55 12.43
N VAL A 34 14.07 14.53 11.66
CA VAL A 34 14.69 14.68 10.33
C VAL A 34 13.65 15.09 9.29
N TRP A 35 12.42 14.64 9.48
CA TRP A 35 11.31 14.93 8.58
C TRP A 35 10.16 15.56 9.36
N THR A 36 10.15 16.88 9.40
CA THR A 36 9.21 17.68 10.20
C THR A 36 8.73 18.91 9.42
N GLY A 37 7.70 19.57 9.92
CA GLY A 37 7.14 20.79 9.32
C GLY A 37 6.05 20.52 8.27
N ALA A 38 5.55 21.61 7.69
CA ALA A 38 4.34 21.58 6.86
C ALA A 38 4.43 20.65 5.63
N ASP A 39 5.63 20.47 5.07
CA ASP A 39 5.84 19.58 3.92
C ASP A 39 5.78 18.09 4.31
N ALA A 40 6.26 17.72 5.50
CA ALA A 40 6.12 16.35 6.01
C ALA A 40 4.64 16.02 6.26
N ASP A 41 3.90 16.93 6.89
CA ASP A 41 2.45 16.77 7.11
C ASP A 41 1.67 16.70 5.80
N ARG A 42 2.05 17.53 4.82
CA ARG A 42 1.43 17.52 3.49
C ARG A 42 1.71 16.22 2.75
N PHE A 43 2.95 15.74 2.76
CA PHE A 43 3.28 14.45 2.16
C PHE A 43 2.51 13.31 2.84
N GLN A 44 2.42 13.28 4.17
CA GLN A 44 1.69 12.23 4.89
C GLN A 44 0.22 12.19 4.48
N ARG A 45 -0.42 13.35 4.32
CA ARG A 45 -1.80 13.47 3.84
C ARG A 45 -1.92 13.00 2.38
N GLU A 46 -1.08 13.53 1.50
CA GLU A 46 -1.09 13.16 0.07
C GLU A 46 -0.81 11.66 -0.12
N TRP A 47 0.07 11.07 0.68
CA TRP A 47 0.34 9.63 0.68
C TRP A 47 -0.90 8.82 1.06
N ASN A 48 -1.57 9.20 2.16
CA ASN A 48 -2.79 8.53 2.59
C ASN A 48 -3.91 8.65 1.55
N ASP A 49 -4.08 9.84 0.97
CA ASP A 49 -5.18 10.13 0.04
C ASP A 49 -4.94 9.55 -1.36
N LEU A 50 -3.72 9.70 -1.89
CA LEU A 50 -3.43 9.39 -3.29
C LEU A 50 -2.89 7.98 -3.49
N VAL A 51 -2.19 7.43 -2.50
CA VAL A 51 -1.44 6.18 -2.63
C VAL A 51 -2.06 5.08 -1.79
N ARG A 52 -2.20 5.28 -0.47
CA ARG A 52 -2.71 4.24 0.44
C ARG A 52 -4.09 3.75 0.03
N ALA A 53 -5.05 4.66 -0.14
CA ALA A 53 -6.41 4.29 -0.55
C ALA A 53 -6.43 3.50 -1.86
N ARG A 54 -5.62 3.92 -2.85
CA ARG A 54 -5.52 3.24 -4.15
C ARG A 54 -4.86 1.87 -4.07
N LEU A 55 -3.80 1.73 -3.27
CA LEU A 55 -3.13 0.44 -3.05
C LEU A 55 -4.06 -0.56 -2.36
N HIS A 56 -4.79 -0.12 -1.33
CA HIS A 56 -5.79 -0.96 -0.66
C HIS A 56 -6.94 -1.33 -1.60
N GLN A 57 -7.44 -0.39 -2.41
CA GLN A 57 -8.47 -0.67 -3.39
C GLN A 57 -8.00 -1.64 -4.47
N ALA A 58 -6.78 -1.46 -5.00
CA ALA A 58 -6.18 -2.37 -5.97
C ALA A 58 -6.02 -3.78 -5.38
N ALA A 59 -5.50 -3.90 -4.17
CA ALA A 59 -5.40 -5.18 -3.46
C ALA A 59 -6.77 -5.87 -3.30
N GLY A 60 -7.81 -5.10 -2.95
CA GLY A 60 -9.18 -5.61 -2.85
C GLY A 60 -9.77 -6.08 -4.19
N LEU A 61 -9.52 -5.35 -5.28
CA LEU A 61 -9.93 -5.76 -6.63
C LEU A 61 -9.21 -7.03 -7.09
N LEU A 62 -7.93 -7.16 -6.77
CA LEU A 62 -7.14 -8.37 -7.07
C LEU A 62 -7.68 -9.58 -6.31
N ASP A 63 -7.99 -9.44 -5.02
CA ASP A 63 -8.59 -10.50 -4.22
C ASP A 63 -9.98 -10.90 -4.75
N ALA A 64 -10.82 -9.94 -5.14
CA ALA A 64 -12.15 -10.21 -5.69
C ALA A 64 -12.09 -10.92 -7.06
N THR A 65 -11.19 -10.48 -7.95
CA THR A 65 -10.99 -11.11 -9.26
C THR A 65 -10.49 -12.54 -9.09
N ALA A 66 -9.55 -12.75 -8.17
CA ALA A 66 -9.05 -14.08 -7.83
C ALA A 66 -10.14 -15.04 -7.33
N VAL A 67 -11.19 -14.54 -6.66
CA VAL A 67 -12.34 -15.34 -6.23
C VAL A 67 -13.24 -15.71 -7.40
N ILE A 68 -13.56 -14.75 -8.29
CA ILE A 68 -14.47 -14.96 -9.42
C ILE A 68 -13.92 -16.00 -10.40
N THR A 69 -12.62 -16.00 -10.71
CA THR A 69 -12.03 -16.93 -11.68
C THR A 69 -11.95 -18.39 -11.20
N LEU A 70 -12.34 -18.68 -9.95
CA LEU A 70 -12.26 -20.02 -9.34
C LEU A 70 -13.62 -20.62 -8.98
N LEU A 71 -14.72 -19.86 -9.13
CA LEU A 71 -16.10 -20.36 -9.03
C LEU A 71 -16.57 -20.88 -10.39
#